data_AF-A0A158AX54-F1
#
_entry.id   AF-A0A158AX54-F1
#
_cell.length_a   1.000
_cell.length_b   1.000
_cell.length_c   1.000
_cell.angle_alpha   90.00
_cell.angle_beta   90.00
_cell.angle_gamma   90.00
#
_symmetry.space_group_name_H-M   'P 1'
#
loop_
_entity.id
_entity.type
_entity.pdbx_description
1 polymer ?
#
loop_
_entity_poly.entity_id
_entity_poly.type
_entity_poly.pdbx_seq_one_letter_code
_entity_poly.pdbx_strand_id
1 'polypeptide(L)'
;MSLNGGGASRTKRTAFMDVQELFGAQSVSEVSPTIQVDDEPYIIRAHGLGAGESVAVEMVDGPGEGKYTTPYMMNGCQVRLTRKCNLTVIAIPGRYRLILNGAVGVAYVTAIKASTTHEYLLGAMNMGGCCGESPTTLPPSGPAGGDLTGTYPNPQIIGLSAISRILGDANAKTLLEQSIKSLFPAVNAGDVAGAISRDANAQATLANALCGALACCIDDATKQWQRTDDEIAGVLKRCDGSKHVAGNALPTCQEVDDKISQAVGGVTVDKFLDLVQYDPATHTLTLAVQGGETFTVNLSDLVPVVASSQSINGDGTAGAPLSVRVKAGGGITIASDGLALSPGAASAPNTSSGDELPTAIYGARDALLGKPDGWMSINGKRVPYWN
;
A
#
# COMPACT_ATOMS: atom_id res chain seq x y z
N MET A 1 50.60 6.15 -86.99
CA MET A 1 50.98 7.55 -86.73
C MET A 1 51.58 7.62 -85.35
N SER A 2 52.83 8.08 -85.27
CA SER A 2 53.61 8.24 -84.06
C SER A 2 53.02 9.35 -83.19
N LEU A 3 52.87 9.11 -81.88
CA LEU A 3 52.57 10.12 -80.89
C LEU A 3 53.83 10.97 -80.70
N ASN A 4 53.95 12.08 -81.44
CA ASN A 4 54.91 13.12 -81.11
C ASN A 4 54.44 13.82 -79.82
N GLY A 5 54.93 13.32 -78.69
CA GLY A 5 54.90 13.99 -77.41
C GLY A 5 55.78 15.24 -77.47
N GLY A 6 55.23 16.33 -77.99
CA GLY A 6 55.76 17.67 -77.80
C GLY A 6 55.62 18.05 -76.33
N GLY A 7 56.60 17.65 -75.53
CA GLY A 7 56.77 18.10 -74.16
C GLY A 7 57.07 19.60 -74.16
N ALA A 8 56.04 20.43 -74.28
CA ALA A 8 56.10 21.78 -73.79
C ALA A 8 56.25 21.67 -72.26
N SER A 9 57.50 21.74 -71.81
CA SER A 9 57.84 21.95 -70.41
C SER A 9 57.06 23.17 -69.93
N ARG A 10 55.92 22.94 -69.28
CA ARG A 10 55.20 23.94 -68.49
C ARG A 10 56.03 24.22 -67.23
N THR A 11 57.20 24.83 -67.41
CA THR A 11 57.86 25.54 -66.32
C THR A 11 57.08 26.82 -66.09
N LYS A 12 55.90 26.73 -65.47
CA LYS A 12 55.33 27.86 -64.71
C LYS A 12 56.16 27.96 -63.42
N ARG A 13 57.44 28.33 -63.59
CA ARG A 13 58.44 28.43 -62.52
C ARG A 13 58.27 29.72 -61.70
N THR A 14 57.09 30.35 -61.73
CA THR A 14 56.83 31.67 -61.14
C THR A 14 55.66 31.72 -60.17
N ALA A 15 54.85 30.65 -60.01
CA ALA A 15 53.67 30.70 -59.14
C ALA A 15 53.96 30.79 -57.62
N PHE A 16 55.23 30.66 -57.21
CA PHE A 16 55.63 30.67 -55.79
C PHE A 16 56.75 31.67 -55.44
N MET A 17 57.18 32.55 -56.37
CA MET A 17 58.33 33.44 -56.10
C MET A 17 58.06 34.94 -56.17
N ASP A 18 56.89 35.39 -56.64
CA ASP A 18 56.56 36.82 -56.64
C ASP A 18 55.75 37.18 -55.39
N VAL A 19 56.41 37.12 -54.22
CA VAL A 19 55.87 37.71 -52.98
C VAL A 19 56.34 39.16 -52.93
N GLN A 20 55.42 40.10 -53.06
CA GLN A 20 55.71 41.53 -52.92
C GLN A 20 55.43 41.95 -51.48
N GLU A 21 56.45 42.46 -50.79
CA GLU A 21 56.29 43.12 -49.50
C GLU A 21 55.67 44.51 -49.71
N LEU A 22 54.53 44.75 -49.06
CA LEU A 22 53.81 46.03 -49.09
C LEU A 22 54.08 46.84 -47.83
N PHE A 23 54.20 46.15 -46.69
CA PHE A 23 54.63 46.70 -45.42
C PHE A 23 55.53 45.69 -44.70
N GLY A 24 56.57 46.17 -44.02
CA GLY A 24 57.47 45.36 -43.22
C GLY A 24 58.37 46.21 -42.33
N ALA A 25 59.41 45.62 -41.75
CA ALA A 25 60.24 46.26 -40.73
C ALA A 25 60.97 47.53 -41.22
N GLN A 26 61.19 47.66 -42.52
CA GLN A 26 61.86 48.80 -43.14
C GLN A 26 60.88 49.82 -43.76
N SER A 27 59.57 49.62 -43.59
CA SER A 27 58.59 50.59 -44.05
C SER A 27 58.75 51.91 -43.31
N VAL A 28 58.67 53.02 -44.05
CA VAL A 28 58.77 54.39 -43.53
C VAL A 28 57.52 55.22 -43.82
N SER A 29 56.50 54.59 -44.40
CA SER A 29 55.26 55.21 -44.83
C SER A 29 54.08 54.32 -44.48
N GLU A 30 52.94 54.93 -44.17
CA GLU A 30 51.64 54.28 -44.00
C GLU A 30 50.99 53.93 -45.34
N VAL A 31 51.61 54.34 -46.45
CA VAL A 31 51.15 54.05 -47.81
C VAL A 31 52.11 53.05 -48.46
N SER A 32 51.56 51.92 -48.89
CA SER A 32 52.32 50.89 -49.61
C SER A 32 52.61 51.30 -51.06
N PRO A 33 53.59 50.66 -51.72
CA PRO A 33 53.76 50.73 -53.17
C PRO A 33 52.47 50.31 -53.91
N THR A 34 52.20 50.93 -55.06
CA THR A 34 51.09 50.53 -55.90
C THR A 34 51.32 49.14 -56.49
N ILE A 35 50.31 48.28 -56.40
CA ILE A 35 50.26 46.98 -57.08
C ILE A 35 49.38 47.10 -58.32
N GLN A 36 49.81 46.46 -59.41
CA GLN A 36 49.04 46.31 -60.64
C GLN A 36 48.45 44.90 -60.67
N VAL A 37 47.13 44.81 -60.76
CA VAL A 37 46.40 43.55 -60.95
C VAL A 37 45.96 43.50 -62.41
N ASP A 38 46.52 42.55 -63.15
CA ASP A 38 46.21 42.29 -64.56
C ASP A 38 45.47 40.95 -64.68
N ASP A 39 46.06 39.95 -65.35
CA ASP A 39 45.44 38.64 -65.58
C ASP A 39 45.45 37.71 -64.35
N GLU A 40 46.32 37.96 -63.37
CA GLU A 40 46.45 37.17 -62.15
C GLU A 40 46.00 37.98 -60.92
N PRO A 41 45.04 37.48 -60.12
CA PRO A 41 44.58 38.16 -58.92
C PRO A 41 45.64 38.07 -57.81
N TYR A 42 45.60 39.00 -56.85
CA TYR A 42 46.52 39.01 -55.71
C TYR A 42 45.83 38.59 -54.41
N ILE A 43 46.46 37.69 -53.68
CA ILE A 43 46.15 37.39 -52.28
C ILE A 43 46.97 38.33 -51.42
N ILE A 44 46.31 39.13 -50.61
CA ILE A 44 46.94 40.00 -49.62
C ILE A 44 46.83 39.35 -48.26
N ARG A 45 47.95 39.25 -47.55
CA ARG A 45 47.99 38.78 -46.17
C ARG A 45 48.66 39.81 -45.28
N ALA A 46 48.02 40.10 -44.14
CA ALA A 46 48.54 40.98 -43.11
C ALA A 46 48.89 40.20 -41.84
N HIS A 47 49.93 40.65 -41.15
CA HIS A 47 50.39 40.14 -39.88
C HIS A 47 50.82 41.30 -38.99
N GLY A 48 50.88 41.09 -37.67
CA GLY A 48 51.37 42.11 -36.75
C GLY A 48 50.42 43.28 -36.48
N LEU A 49 49.17 43.23 -36.96
CA LEU A 49 48.16 44.25 -36.65
C LEU A 49 47.65 44.11 -35.20
N GLY A 50 47.74 45.19 -34.44
CA GLY A 50 47.20 45.35 -33.09
C GLY A 50 45.67 45.49 -33.04
N ALA A 51 45.14 45.66 -31.84
CA ALA A 51 43.71 45.93 -31.65
C ALA A 51 43.37 47.35 -32.14
N GLY A 52 42.43 47.46 -33.08
CA GLY A 52 42.05 48.74 -33.70
C GLY A 52 42.88 49.13 -34.93
N GLU A 53 44.00 48.45 -35.19
CA GLU A 53 44.80 48.67 -36.39
C GLU A 53 44.17 47.99 -37.62
N SER A 54 44.33 48.62 -38.78
CA SER A 54 43.82 48.06 -40.02
C SER A 54 44.64 48.43 -41.25
N VAL A 55 44.52 47.64 -42.30
CA VAL A 55 45.09 47.94 -43.62
C VAL A 55 43.94 48.04 -44.62
N ALA A 56 43.65 49.26 -45.07
CA ALA A 56 42.58 49.54 -46.00
C ALA A 56 43.08 49.41 -47.45
N VAL A 57 42.27 48.81 -48.31
CA VAL A 57 42.56 48.72 -49.74
C VAL A 57 41.91 49.89 -50.47
N GLU A 58 42.67 50.53 -51.36
CA GLU A 58 42.23 51.60 -52.23
C GLU A 58 42.55 51.28 -53.68
N MET A 59 41.65 51.63 -54.58
CA MET A 59 41.91 51.69 -56.01
C MET A 59 42.59 53.02 -56.33
N VAL A 60 43.51 52.97 -57.28
CA VAL A 60 44.24 54.13 -57.77
C VAL A 60 43.68 54.52 -59.14
N ASP A 61 43.10 55.72 -59.22
CA ASP A 61 42.41 56.20 -60.41
C ASP A 61 43.32 57.11 -61.27
N GLY A 62 43.31 56.87 -62.59
CA GLY A 62 43.93 57.72 -63.61
C GLY A 62 45.37 57.36 -64.03
N PRO A 63 45.90 58.01 -65.10
CA PRO A 63 47.19 57.68 -65.71
C PRO A 63 48.42 58.26 -64.98
N GLY A 64 48.23 59.04 -63.92
CA GLY A 64 49.30 59.65 -63.12
C GLY A 64 49.75 58.80 -61.93
N GLU A 65 50.72 59.29 -61.16
CA GLU A 65 51.34 58.68 -59.97
C GLU A 65 50.39 58.51 -58.75
N GLY A 66 49.13 58.15 -58.98
CA GLY A 66 48.17 57.83 -57.92
C GLY A 66 47.66 59.02 -57.11
N LYS A 67 47.47 60.16 -57.77
CA LYS A 67 46.92 61.39 -57.17
C LYS A 67 45.46 61.26 -56.73
N TYR A 68 44.68 60.38 -57.37
CA TYR A 68 43.28 60.13 -57.02
C TYR A 68 43.13 58.68 -56.60
N THR A 69 42.48 58.46 -55.46
CA THR A 69 42.19 57.12 -54.96
C THR A 69 40.76 57.03 -54.47
N THR A 70 40.22 55.82 -54.60
CA THR A 70 38.88 55.49 -54.13
C THR A 70 38.94 54.25 -53.25
N PRO A 71 38.13 54.17 -52.17
CA PRO A 71 38.02 52.97 -51.37
C PRO A 71 37.68 51.75 -52.24
N TYR A 72 38.41 50.65 -52.09
CA TYR A 72 38.03 49.41 -52.73
C TYR A 72 36.87 48.78 -51.95
N MET A 73 35.67 48.87 -52.53
CA MET A 73 34.44 48.40 -51.90
C MET A 73 34.08 47.00 -52.37
N MET A 74 33.72 46.12 -51.43
CA MET A 74 33.11 44.82 -51.72
C MET A 74 31.85 44.69 -50.85
N ASN A 75 30.72 44.23 -51.39
CA ASN A 75 29.49 44.02 -50.60
C ASN A 75 29.06 45.23 -49.73
N GLY A 76 29.28 46.47 -50.22
CA GLY A 76 28.79 47.71 -49.59
C GLY A 76 29.72 48.36 -48.57
N CYS A 77 30.91 47.82 -48.30
CA CYS A 77 31.90 48.41 -47.39
C CYS A 77 33.34 48.27 -47.92
N GLN A 78 34.25 49.07 -47.37
CA GLN A 78 35.65 49.08 -47.78
C GLN A 78 36.37 47.83 -47.27
N VAL A 79 37.17 47.20 -48.13
CA VAL A 79 38.05 46.09 -47.76
C VAL A 79 39.13 46.61 -46.79
N ARG A 80 39.06 46.19 -45.53
CA ARG A 80 40.00 46.50 -44.45
C ARG A 80 40.49 45.25 -43.72
N LEU A 81 41.77 44.93 -43.88
CA LEU A 81 42.39 43.86 -43.11
C LEU A 81 42.58 44.29 -41.66
N THR A 82 42.30 43.43 -40.70
CA THR A 82 42.46 43.65 -39.26
C THR A 82 43.18 42.45 -38.63
N ARG A 83 43.45 42.50 -37.31
CA ARG A 83 43.94 41.34 -36.56
C ARG A 83 43.05 40.08 -36.72
N LYS A 84 41.73 40.25 -36.84
CA LYS A 84 40.76 39.14 -36.96
C LYS A 84 40.52 38.72 -38.40
N CYS A 85 40.70 39.64 -39.35
CA CYS A 85 40.56 39.35 -40.77
C CYS A 85 41.80 39.82 -41.51
N ASN A 86 42.78 38.93 -41.60
CA ASN A 86 44.12 39.26 -42.01
C ASN A 86 44.48 38.69 -43.40
N LEU A 87 43.46 38.31 -44.17
CA LEU A 87 43.57 37.80 -45.53
C LEU A 87 42.46 38.40 -46.40
N THR A 88 42.81 38.87 -47.59
CA THR A 88 41.84 39.32 -48.61
C THR A 88 42.38 38.99 -49.99
N VAL A 89 41.52 39.05 -51.01
CA VAL A 89 41.92 38.92 -52.41
C VAL A 89 41.51 40.17 -53.17
N ILE A 90 42.39 40.62 -54.05
CA ILE A 90 42.10 41.65 -55.04
C ILE A 90 42.07 40.95 -56.39
N ALA A 91 40.84 40.74 -56.88
CA ALA A 91 40.56 39.96 -58.07
C ALA A 91 39.76 40.76 -59.10
N ILE A 92 39.97 42.08 -59.16
CA ILE A 92 39.45 42.95 -60.21
C ILE A 92 40.67 43.62 -60.84
N PRO A 93 40.83 43.61 -62.17
CA PRO A 93 41.96 44.28 -62.82
C PRO A 93 41.98 45.77 -62.48
N GLY A 94 43.16 46.30 -62.17
CA GLY A 94 43.31 47.69 -61.76
C GLY A 94 44.57 47.95 -60.96
N ARG A 95 44.77 49.22 -60.61
CA ARG A 95 45.86 49.66 -59.72
C ARG A 95 45.33 49.78 -58.32
N TYR A 96 46.06 49.22 -57.36
CA TYR A 96 45.67 49.25 -55.95
C TYR A 96 46.82 49.72 -55.10
N ARG A 97 46.49 50.35 -53.99
CA ARG A 97 47.42 50.60 -52.89
C ARG A 97 46.74 50.26 -51.58
N LEU A 98 47.54 49.98 -50.58
CA LEU A 98 47.09 49.70 -49.24
C LEU A 98 47.55 50.81 -48.29
N ILE A 99 46.66 51.18 -47.38
CA ILE A 99 46.85 52.22 -46.36
C ILE A 99 46.84 51.57 -44.99
N LEU A 100 47.98 51.59 -44.31
CA LEU A 100 48.13 51.14 -42.94
C LEU A 100 47.63 52.23 -41.99
N ASN A 101 46.61 51.90 -41.19
CA ASN A 101 46.18 52.67 -40.04
C ASN A 101 46.68 51.93 -38.79
N GLY A 102 47.94 52.13 -38.42
CA GLY A 102 48.62 51.39 -37.36
C GLY A 102 50.12 51.67 -37.32
N ALA A 103 50.85 50.99 -36.45
CA ALA A 103 52.29 51.18 -36.30
C ALA A 103 53.08 50.70 -37.54
N VAL A 104 53.67 51.64 -38.28
CA VAL A 104 54.62 51.33 -39.37
C VAL A 104 55.84 50.59 -38.80
N GLY A 105 56.34 49.59 -39.54
CA GLY A 105 57.48 48.77 -39.11
C GLY A 105 57.10 47.54 -38.27
N VAL A 106 55.87 47.48 -37.76
CA VAL A 106 55.34 46.33 -37.01
C VAL A 106 54.41 45.48 -37.87
N ALA A 107 53.51 46.13 -38.62
CA ALA A 107 52.64 45.44 -39.56
C ALA A 107 53.46 44.87 -40.72
N TYR A 108 53.29 43.57 -40.98
CA TYR A 108 53.90 42.89 -42.12
C TYR A 108 52.81 42.48 -43.10
N VAL A 109 52.83 43.03 -44.30
CA VAL A 109 51.81 42.82 -45.32
C VAL A 109 52.45 42.40 -46.62
N THR A 110 51.97 41.29 -47.17
CA THR A 110 52.48 40.72 -48.42
C THR A 110 51.38 40.55 -49.44
N ALA A 111 51.69 40.81 -50.70
CA ALA A 111 50.87 40.50 -51.85
C ALA A 111 51.47 39.32 -52.62
N ILE A 112 50.65 38.32 -52.93
CA ILE A 112 51.06 37.09 -53.62
C ILE A 112 50.13 36.89 -54.81
N LYS A 113 50.68 36.70 -56.01
CA LYS A 113 49.88 36.33 -57.19
C LYS A 113 49.22 34.96 -56.99
N ALA A 114 47.92 34.86 -57.21
CA ALA A 114 47.18 33.61 -57.06
C ALA A 114 47.23 32.78 -58.36
N SER A 115 47.30 31.46 -58.22
CA SER A 115 47.33 30.53 -59.36
C SER A 115 45.94 30.18 -59.93
N THR A 116 44.89 30.92 -59.59
CA THR A 116 43.49 30.64 -59.95
C THR A 116 42.82 31.86 -60.60
N THR A 117 41.64 31.66 -61.20
CA THR A 117 40.93 32.70 -61.96
C THR A 117 40.30 33.76 -61.05
N HIS A 118 40.07 34.94 -61.62
CA HIS A 118 39.39 36.06 -60.98
C HIS A 118 38.03 35.65 -60.39
N GLU A 119 37.21 34.92 -61.16
CA GLU A 119 35.86 34.50 -60.77
C GLU A 119 35.82 33.56 -59.57
N TYR A 120 36.75 32.60 -59.49
CA TYR A 120 36.79 31.63 -58.40
C TYR A 120 37.10 32.31 -57.06
N LEU A 121 37.99 33.30 -57.05
CA LEU A 121 38.36 34.02 -55.84
C LEU A 121 37.33 35.06 -55.41
N LEU A 122 36.66 35.71 -56.37
CA LEU A 122 35.50 36.56 -56.07
C LEU A 122 34.36 35.77 -55.42
N GLY A 123 34.10 34.54 -55.89
CA GLY A 123 33.12 33.64 -55.28
C GLY A 123 33.48 33.23 -53.85
N ALA A 124 34.76 32.96 -53.57
CA ALA A 124 35.24 32.62 -52.23
C ALA A 124 35.11 33.79 -51.24
N MET A 125 35.26 35.03 -51.70
CA MET A 125 35.08 36.24 -50.88
C MET A 125 33.61 36.63 -50.66
N ASN A 126 32.70 36.11 -51.47
CA ASN A 126 31.26 36.32 -51.29
C ASN A 126 30.68 35.61 -50.04
N MET A 127 31.51 34.84 -49.32
CA MET A 127 31.14 34.12 -48.10
C MET A 127 31.42 34.91 -46.80
N GLY A 128 31.92 36.14 -46.89
CA GLY A 128 32.16 36.99 -45.72
C GLY A 128 32.56 38.40 -46.14
N GLY A 129 31.60 39.32 -46.15
CA GLY A 129 31.78 40.72 -46.57
C GLY A 129 32.96 41.42 -45.90
N CYS A 130 33.49 42.46 -46.58
CA CYS A 130 34.46 43.47 -46.14
C CYS A 130 35.45 43.03 -45.06
N CYS A 131 36.00 41.82 -45.17
CA CYS A 131 36.99 41.26 -44.26
C CYS A 131 36.80 41.72 -42.79
N GLY A 132 35.70 41.32 -42.14
CA GLY A 132 35.41 41.85 -40.81
C GLY A 132 34.40 41.12 -39.94
N GLU A 133 33.34 40.52 -40.49
CA GLU A 133 32.35 39.80 -39.68
C GLU A 133 31.89 38.54 -40.40
N SER A 134 32.61 37.44 -40.20
CA SER A 134 31.96 36.13 -40.33
C SER A 134 30.88 36.12 -39.24
N PRO A 135 29.59 35.99 -39.56
CA PRO A 135 28.55 36.06 -38.55
C PRO A 135 28.84 34.97 -37.52
N THR A 136 29.08 35.35 -36.26
CA THR A 136 29.35 34.39 -35.18
C THR A 136 28.14 33.53 -34.86
N THR A 137 26.98 33.86 -35.44
CA THR A 137 25.76 33.08 -35.43
C THR A 137 25.07 33.21 -36.79
N LEU A 138 25.46 32.39 -37.76
CA LEU A 138 24.50 31.98 -38.77
C LEU A 138 23.61 30.92 -38.12
N PRO A 139 22.27 31.08 -38.13
CA PRO A 139 21.45 29.94 -37.75
C PRO A 139 21.81 28.77 -38.68
N PRO A 140 21.75 27.53 -38.18
CA PRO A 140 21.94 26.36 -39.04
C PRO A 140 21.05 26.49 -40.29
N SER A 141 21.49 25.91 -41.40
CA SER A 141 20.77 25.91 -42.67
C SER A 141 20.69 24.50 -43.22
N GLY A 142 19.63 24.20 -43.95
CA GLY A 142 19.44 22.90 -44.60
C GLY A 142 18.39 22.02 -43.93
N PRO A 143 18.24 20.76 -44.37
CA PRO A 143 17.24 19.82 -43.87
C PRO A 143 17.42 19.53 -42.38
N ALA A 144 16.33 19.58 -41.62
CA ALA A 144 16.30 19.10 -40.25
C ALA A 144 16.25 17.57 -40.20
N GLY A 145 16.74 16.98 -39.11
CA GLY A 145 16.74 15.53 -38.91
C GLY A 145 16.44 15.15 -37.46
N GLY A 146 16.35 13.86 -37.19
CA GLY A 146 15.96 13.34 -35.88
C GLY A 146 14.48 13.56 -35.61
N ASP A 147 14.14 14.21 -34.50
CA ASP A 147 12.75 14.55 -34.13
C ASP A 147 12.23 15.83 -34.78
N LEU A 148 13.02 16.40 -35.69
CA LEU A 148 12.70 17.63 -36.40
C LEU A 148 12.51 17.33 -37.89
N THR A 149 11.56 18.02 -38.52
CA THR A 149 11.29 18.00 -39.95
C THR A 149 11.34 19.42 -40.52
N GLY A 150 11.32 19.54 -41.85
CA GLY A 150 11.46 20.82 -42.54
C GLY A 150 12.92 21.28 -42.66
N THR A 151 13.14 22.59 -42.64
CA THR A 151 14.47 23.19 -42.83
C THR A 151 14.77 24.22 -41.76
N TYR A 152 16.03 24.30 -41.36
CA TYR A 152 16.50 25.38 -40.50
C TYR A 152 16.39 26.73 -41.22
N PRO A 153 16.17 27.85 -40.50
CA PRO A 153 16.26 28.02 -39.04
C PRO A 153 15.04 27.54 -38.23
N ASN A 154 13.89 27.36 -38.88
CA ASN A 154 12.61 27.09 -38.22
C ASN A 154 12.10 25.68 -38.55
N PRO A 155 12.75 24.62 -38.05
CA PRO A 155 12.25 23.28 -38.22
C PRO A 155 10.97 23.05 -37.40
N GLN A 156 10.20 22.04 -37.78
CA GLN A 156 8.99 21.61 -37.06
C GLN A 156 9.27 20.32 -36.29
N ILE A 157 8.56 20.07 -35.19
CA ILE A 157 8.65 18.81 -34.45
C ILE A 157 7.84 17.72 -35.17
N ILE A 158 8.44 16.53 -35.29
CA ILE A 158 7.73 15.33 -35.73
C ILE A 158 6.92 14.80 -34.55
N GLY A 159 5.63 15.15 -34.50
CA GLY A 159 4.77 14.86 -33.35
C GLY A 159 4.74 13.38 -32.96
N LEU A 160 4.62 12.45 -33.92
CA LEU A 160 4.53 11.02 -33.63
C LEU A 160 5.83 10.41 -33.08
N SER A 161 7.01 10.81 -33.59
CA SER A 161 8.29 10.29 -33.08
C SER A 161 8.60 10.84 -31.69
N ALA A 162 8.33 12.14 -31.48
CA ALA A 162 8.49 12.78 -30.19
C ALA A 162 7.60 12.14 -29.12
N ILE A 163 6.33 11.86 -29.44
CA ILE A 163 5.40 11.16 -28.54
C ILE A 163 5.90 9.76 -28.21
N SER A 164 6.35 8.99 -29.21
CA SER A 164 6.85 7.63 -28.98
C SER A 164 8.09 7.60 -28.06
N ARG A 165 9.02 8.56 -28.21
CA ARG A 165 10.18 8.70 -27.32
C ARG A 165 9.79 9.11 -25.91
N ILE A 166 8.86 10.07 -25.76
CA ILE A 166 8.35 10.51 -24.45
C ILE A 166 7.70 9.34 -23.70
N LEU A 167 6.94 8.49 -24.40
CA LEU A 167 6.30 7.32 -23.80
C LEU A 167 7.27 6.16 -23.52
N GLY A 168 8.41 6.11 -24.20
CA GLY A 168 9.47 5.11 -23.99
C GLY A 168 10.47 5.47 -22.88
N ASP A 169 10.49 6.71 -22.41
CA ASP A 169 11.36 7.18 -21.33
C ASP A 169 10.58 7.28 -20.00
N ALA A 170 11.03 6.55 -18.98
CA ALA A 170 10.38 6.49 -17.68
C ALA A 170 10.35 7.84 -16.93
N ASN A 171 11.39 8.66 -17.11
CA ASN A 171 11.47 9.98 -16.49
C ASN A 171 10.53 10.95 -17.21
N ALA A 172 10.52 10.94 -18.54
CA ALA A 172 9.62 11.77 -19.33
C ALA A 172 8.14 11.45 -19.05
N LYS A 173 7.80 10.17 -18.91
CA LYS A 173 6.47 9.72 -18.51
C LYS A 173 6.08 10.25 -17.12
N THR A 174 6.98 10.18 -16.15
CA THR A 174 6.74 10.68 -14.79
C THR A 174 6.50 12.20 -14.80
N LEU A 175 7.26 12.96 -15.58
CA LEU A 175 7.08 14.41 -15.71
C LEU A 175 5.77 14.77 -16.42
N LEU A 176 5.36 14.00 -17.43
CA LEU A 176 4.08 14.17 -18.10
C LEU A 176 2.91 13.89 -17.14
N GLU A 177 2.99 12.82 -16.35
CA GLU A 177 2.01 12.49 -15.32
C GLU A 177 1.91 13.59 -14.25
N GLN A 178 3.04 14.11 -13.78
CA GLN A 178 3.08 15.25 -12.85
C GLN A 178 2.46 16.51 -13.47
N SER A 179 2.75 16.79 -14.74
CA SER A 179 2.22 17.95 -15.46
C SER A 179 0.70 17.85 -15.65
N ILE A 180 0.20 16.68 -16.06
CA ILE A 180 -1.24 16.41 -16.17
C ILE A 180 -1.93 16.55 -14.82
N LYS A 181 -1.34 16.02 -13.74
CA LYS A 181 -1.86 16.15 -12.38
C LYS A 181 -1.87 17.60 -11.86
N SER A 182 -0.95 18.44 -12.35
CA SER A 182 -0.94 19.87 -12.04
C SER A 182 -1.98 20.67 -12.81
N LEU A 183 -2.33 20.24 -14.03
CA LEU A 183 -3.38 20.85 -14.86
C LEU A 183 -4.79 20.45 -14.41
N PHE A 184 -4.93 19.26 -13.82
CA PHE A 184 -6.16 18.79 -13.20
C PHE A 184 -5.93 18.56 -11.70
N PRO A 185 -5.91 19.64 -10.89
CA PRO A 185 -5.78 19.50 -9.45
C PRO A 185 -6.94 18.62 -8.94
N ALA A 186 -6.58 17.66 -8.08
CA ALA A 186 -7.44 16.69 -7.39
C ALA A 186 -8.93 16.73 -7.79
N VAL A 187 -9.38 15.77 -8.60
CA VAL A 187 -10.80 15.55 -8.82
C VAL A 187 -11.45 15.31 -7.46
N ASN A 188 -12.28 16.24 -6.98
CA ASN A 188 -12.92 16.07 -5.69
C ASN A 188 -13.91 14.92 -5.78
N ALA A 189 -14.07 14.16 -4.69
CA ALA A 189 -15.07 13.09 -4.64
C ALA A 189 -16.49 13.61 -4.96
N GLY A 190 -16.79 14.87 -4.65
CA GLY A 190 -18.05 15.53 -5.03
C GLY A 190 -18.20 15.78 -6.53
N ASP A 191 -17.11 16.10 -7.23
CA ASP A 191 -17.11 16.30 -8.68
C ASP A 191 -17.26 14.96 -9.41
N VAL A 192 -16.60 13.91 -8.93
CA VAL A 192 -16.79 12.53 -9.41
C VAL A 192 -18.23 12.06 -9.18
N ALA A 193 -18.76 12.23 -7.97
CA ALA A 193 -20.12 11.86 -7.64
C ALA A 193 -21.14 12.62 -8.51
N GLY A 194 -20.96 13.93 -8.68
CA GLY A 194 -21.82 14.77 -9.52
C GLY A 194 -21.74 14.46 -11.02
N ALA A 195 -20.58 13.97 -11.50
CA ALA A 195 -20.42 13.51 -12.89
C ALA A 195 -21.11 12.15 -13.10
N ILE A 196 -20.92 11.20 -12.18
CA ILE A 196 -21.61 9.89 -12.22
C ILE A 196 -23.12 10.09 -12.14
N SER A 197 -23.63 10.99 -11.29
CA SER A 197 -25.07 11.27 -11.20
C SER A 197 -25.70 11.84 -12.48
N ARG A 198 -24.90 12.36 -13.42
CA ARG A 198 -25.38 12.98 -14.67
C ARG A 198 -25.22 12.10 -15.91
N ASP A 199 -24.52 10.97 -15.80
CA ASP A 199 -24.25 10.06 -16.92
C ASP A 199 -24.82 8.65 -16.63
N ALA A 200 -25.86 8.27 -17.37
CA ALA A 200 -26.52 6.97 -17.21
C ALA A 200 -25.59 5.77 -17.51
N ASN A 201 -24.62 5.93 -18.42
CA ASN A 201 -23.65 4.88 -18.73
C ASN A 201 -22.61 4.74 -17.60
N ALA A 202 -22.20 5.86 -17.00
CA ALA A 202 -21.32 5.84 -15.83
C ALA A 202 -22.03 5.19 -14.63
N GLN A 203 -23.33 5.48 -14.43
CA GLN A 203 -24.15 4.83 -13.40
C GLN A 203 -24.26 3.32 -13.64
N ALA A 204 -24.55 2.89 -14.86
CA ALA A 204 -24.66 1.47 -15.19
C ALA A 204 -23.32 0.73 -14.99
N THR A 205 -22.21 1.37 -15.36
CA THR A 205 -20.86 0.79 -15.18
C THR A 205 -20.51 0.66 -13.70
N LEU A 206 -20.78 1.68 -12.90
CA LEU A 206 -20.56 1.64 -11.45
C LEU A 206 -21.47 0.59 -10.77
N ALA A 207 -22.74 0.53 -11.15
CA ALA A 207 -23.68 -0.46 -10.64
C ALA A 207 -23.22 -1.89 -10.95
N ASN A 208 -22.76 -2.16 -12.18
CA ASN A 208 -22.23 -3.46 -12.56
C ASN A 208 -20.94 -3.82 -11.80
N ALA A 209 -20.04 -2.85 -11.60
CA ALA A 209 -18.82 -3.05 -10.83
C ALA A 209 -19.11 -3.35 -9.35
N LEU A 210 -20.04 -2.61 -8.73
CA LEU A 210 -20.50 -2.87 -7.37
C LEU A 210 -21.20 -4.22 -7.26
N CYS A 211 -22.06 -4.58 -8.22
CA CYS A 211 -22.69 -5.89 -8.27
C CYS A 211 -21.67 -7.02 -8.36
N GLY A 212 -20.62 -6.88 -9.18
CA GLY A 212 -19.54 -7.87 -9.28
C GLY A 212 -18.70 -7.98 -8.00
N ALA A 213 -18.38 -6.84 -7.37
CA ALA A 213 -17.66 -6.81 -6.09
C ALA A 213 -18.50 -7.41 -4.95
N LEU A 214 -19.79 -7.09 -4.90
CA LEU A 214 -20.73 -7.64 -3.93
C LEU A 214 -20.96 -9.13 -4.18
N ALA A 215 -21.04 -9.57 -5.44
CA ALA A 215 -21.12 -10.98 -5.80
C ALA A 215 -19.87 -11.75 -5.33
N CYS A 216 -18.66 -11.20 -5.50
CA CYS A 216 -17.44 -11.80 -4.93
C CYS A 216 -17.48 -11.86 -3.40
N CYS A 217 -17.97 -10.81 -2.73
CA CYS A 217 -18.11 -10.81 -1.27
C CYS A 217 -19.15 -11.83 -0.80
N ILE A 218 -20.26 -11.98 -1.53
CA ILE A 218 -21.30 -12.98 -1.24
C ILE A 218 -20.76 -14.38 -1.53
N ASP A 219 -20.01 -14.60 -2.61
CA ASP A 219 -19.40 -15.90 -2.92
C ASP A 219 -18.37 -16.30 -1.88
N ASP A 220 -17.51 -15.38 -1.43
CA ASP A 220 -16.54 -15.66 -0.38
C ASP A 220 -17.19 -15.88 0.98
N ALA A 221 -18.24 -15.11 1.32
CA ALA A 221 -19.05 -15.39 2.50
C ALA A 221 -19.74 -16.77 2.35
N THR A 222 -20.34 -17.07 1.20
CA THR A 222 -21.02 -18.35 0.95
C THR A 222 -20.04 -19.52 1.01
N LYS A 223 -18.81 -19.37 0.52
CA LYS A 223 -17.73 -20.37 0.69
C LYS A 223 -17.34 -20.55 2.16
N GLN A 224 -17.35 -19.49 2.97
CA GLN A 224 -17.13 -19.61 4.42
C GLN A 224 -18.29 -20.32 5.14
N TRP A 225 -19.52 -20.24 4.60
CA TRP A 225 -20.69 -20.95 5.11
C TRP A 225 -20.87 -22.36 4.50
N GLN A 226 -20.22 -22.65 3.37
CA GLN A 226 -20.10 -24.00 2.83
C GLN A 226 -19.16 -24.79 3.73
N ARG A 227 -19.73 -25.39 4.79
CA ARG A 227 -19.04 -26.43 5.55
C ARG A 227 -18.54 -27.49 4.58
N THR A 228 -17.26 -27.79 4.66
CA THR A 228 -16.64 -28.81 3.82
C THR A 228 -17.28 -30.17 4.09
N ASP A 229 -17.26 -31.07 3.11
CA ASP A 229 -17.74 -32.46 3.29
C ASP A 229 -17.05 -33.14 4.50
N ASP A 230 -15.85 -32.71 4.86
CA ASP A 230 -15.08 -33.17 6.02
C ASP A 230 -15.66 -32.68 7.35
N GLU A 231 -16.11 -31.42 7.41
CA GLU A 231 -16.77 -30.85 8.60
C GLU A 231 -18.18 -31.42 8.80
N ILE A 232 -18.95 -31.59 7.73
CA ILE A 232 -20.29 -32.21 7.78
C ILE A 232 -20.16 -33.68 8.19
N ALA A 233 -19.18 -34.39 7.61
CA ALA A 233 -18.91 -35.77 7.98
C ALA A 233 -18.28 -35.94 9.37
N GLY A 234 -17.74 -34.88 9.97
CA GLY A 234 -17.36 -34.89 11.39
C GLY A 234 -18.56 -35.09 12.31
N VAL A 235 -19.72 -34.56 11.91
CA VAL A 235 -20.98 -34.59 12.67
C VAL A 235 -21.87 -35.78 12.26
N LEU A 236 -21.89 -36.14 10.97
CA LEU A 236 -22.75 -37.18 10.41
C LEU A 236 -21.91 -38.32 9.82
N LYS A 237 -21.45 -39.24 10.69
CA LYS A 237 -20.79 -40.48 10.27
C LYS A 237 -21.75 -41.65 10.27
N ARG A 238 -21.56 -42.56 9.32
CA ARG A 238 -22.16 -43.89 9.36
C ARG A 238 -21.50 -44.71 10.46
N CYS A 239 -22.15 -45.78 10.90
CA CYS A 239 -21.62 -46.67 11.94
C CYS A 239 -20.29 -47.35 11.56
N ASP A 240 -19.96 -47.44 10.27
CA ASP A 240 -18.68 -47.96 9.75
C ASP A 240 -17.55 -46.91 9.70
N GLY A 241 -17.83 -45.68 10.17
CA GLY A 241 -16.89 -44.56 10.15
C GLY A 241 -16.81 -43.80 8.82
N SER A 242 -17.54 -44.24 7.79
CA SER A 242 -17.62 -43.53 6.51
C SER A 242 -18.52 -42.29 6.59
N LYS A 243 -18.30 -41.36 5.67
CA LYS A 243 -19.03 -40.08 5.59
C LYS A 243 -20.46 -40.30 5.06
N HIS A 244 -21.46 -39.67 5.65
CA HIS A 244 -22.76 -39.55 4.98
C HIS A 244 -22.64 -38.57 3.79
N VAL A 245 -23.06 -38.98 2.58
CA VAL A 245 -23.09 -38.14 1.37
C VAL A 245 -24.52 -37.85 0.94
N ALA A 246 -24.74 -36.78 0.16
CA ALA A 246 -26.04 -36.41 -0.36
C ALA A 246 -26.67 -37.57 -1.17
N GLY A 247 -27.92 -37.93 -0.84
CA GLY A 247 -28.62 -39.09 -1.41
C GLY A 247 -28.60 -40.35 -0.55
N ASN A 248 -27.74 -40.42 0.47
CA ASN A 248 -27.83 -41.46 1.49
C ASN A 248 -29.04 -41.19 2.41
N ALA A 249 -29.87 -42.21 2.63
CA ALA A 249 -30.94 -42.11 3.63
C ALA A 249 -30.33 -41.90 5.03
N LEU A 250 -30.85 -40.91 5.77
CA LEU A 250 -30.63 -40.82 7.20
C LEU A 250 -31.51 -41.89 7.87
N PRO A 251 -30.98 -42.68 8.82
CA PRO A 251 -31.79 -43.65 9.54
C PRO A 251 -33.00 -42.97 10.17
N THR A 252 -34.18 -43.54 9.98
CA THR A 252 -35.40 -43.10 10.65
C THR A 252 -35.29 -43.37 12.15
N CYS A 253 -36.08 -42.66 12.96
CA CYS A 253 -36.12 -42.91 14.41
C CYS A 253 -36.45 -44.38 14.72
N GLN A 254 -37.28 -45.04 13.89
CA GLN A 254 -37.61 -46.45 14.05
C GLN A 254 -36.42 -47.37 13.77
N GLU A 255 -35.64 -47.12 12.71
CA GLU A 255 -34.46 -47.93 12.41
C GLU A 255 -33.37 -47.79 13.47
N VAL A 256 -33.25 -46.59 14.08
CA VAL A 256 -32.35 -46.37 15.23
C VAL A 256 -32.88 -47.12 16.46
N ASP A 257 -34.17 -47.05 16.74
CA ASP A 257 -34.81 -47.73 17.88
C ASP A 257 -34.73 -49.26 17.77
N ASP A 258 -34.92 -49.80 16.57
CA ASP A 258 -34.75 -51.22 16.26
C ASP A 258 -33.30 -51.67 16.47
N LYS A 259 -32.31 -50.85 16.07
CA LYS A 259 -30.89 -51.14 16.29
C LYS A 259 -30.50 -51.07 17.76
N ILE A 260 -31.02 -50.11 18.51
CA ILE A 260 -30.84 -50.03 19.96
C ILE A 260 -31.47 -51.26 20.61
N SER A 261 -32.71 -51.60 20.26
CA SER A 261 -33.42 -52.77 20.78
C SER A 261 -32.71 -54.08 20.45
N GLN A 262 -32.09 -54.19 19.27
CA GLN A 262 -31.29 -55.35 18.87
C GLN A 262 -29.94 -55.43 19.61
N ALA A 263 -29.30 -54.29 19.89
CA ALA A 263 -28.07 -54.23 20.68
C ALA A 263 -28.34 -54.51 22.17
N VAL A 264 -29.43 -53.96 22.71
CA VAL A 264 -29.90 -54.18 24.09
C VAL A 264 -30.44 -55.61 24.26
N GLY A 265 -31.15 -56.16 23.27
CA GLY A 265 -31.58 -57.55 23.24
C GLY A 265 -30.44 -58.57 23.07
N GLY A 266 -29.26 -58.09 22.64
CA GLY A 266 -28.00 -58.85 22.66
C GLY A 266 -27.25 -58.79 23.99
N VAL A 267 -27.71 -57.98 24.95
CA VAL A 267 -27.28 -58.09 26.35
C VAL A 267 -27.92 -59.38 26.86
N THR A 268 -27.13 -60.45 26.93
CA THR A 268 -27.63 -61.71 27.44
C THR A 268 -28.20 -61.51 28.85
N VAL A 269 -29.33 -62.16 29.11
CA VAL A 269 -30.09 -62.12 30.38
C VAL A 269 -29.29 -62.71 31.55
N ASP A 270 -28.03 -63.09 31.30
CA ASP A 270 -27.11 -63.76 32.20
C ASP A 270 -26.46 -62.81 33.23
N LYS A 271 -26.93 -61.57 33.36
CA LYS A 271 -26.59 -60.68 34.48
C LYS A 271 -27.71 -60.53 35.51
N PHE A 272 -28.80 -61.27 35.36
CA PHE A 272 -29.81 -61.40 36.41
C PHE A 272 -29.40 -62.52 37.37
N LEU A 273 -29.48 -62.24 38.67
CA LEU A 273 -29.14 -63.20 39.74
C LEU A 273 -30.08 -64.40 39.67
N ASP A 274 -29.52 -65.60 39.47
CA ASP A 274 -30.31 -66.82 39.23
C ASP A 274 -30.56 -67.61 40.52
N LEU A 275 -29.65 -67.51 41.49
CA LEU A 275 -29.79 -68.18 42.77
C LEU A 275 -29.28 -67.30 43.92
N VAL A 276 -30.16 -67.11 44.91
CA VAL A 276 -29.86 -66.44 46.18
C VAL A 276 -30.03 -67.49 47.28
N GLN A 277 -28.91 -67.91 47.89
CA GLN A 277 -28.93 -68.86 49.00
C GLN A 277 -28.41 -68.17 50.26
N TYR A 278 -29.18 -68.27 51.34
CA TYR A 278 -28.80 -67.78 52.66
C TYR A 278 -28.51 -68.96 53.60
N ASP A 279 -27.32 -68.98 54.19
CA ASP A 279 -26.98 -69.90 55.27
C ASP A 279 -27.16 -69.19 56.63
N PRO A 280 -28.19 -69.57 57.42
CA PRO A 280 -28.47 -68.94 58.70
C PRO A 280 -27.46 -69.30 59.80
N ALA A 281 -26.65 -70.37 59.65
CA ALA A 281 -25.65 -70.72 60.65
C ALA A 281 -24.40 -69.84 60.52
N THR A 282 -23.99 -69.54 59.28
CA THR A 282 -22.80 -68.74 58.99
C THR A 282 -23.11 -67.28 58.65
N HIS A 283 -24.39 -66.89 58.60
CA HIS A 283 -24.87 -65.54 58.24
C HIS A 283 -24.38 -65.07 56.87
N THR A 284 -24.33 -65.98 55.91
CA THR A 284 -23.73 -65.72 54.60
C THR A 284 -24.79 -65.73 53.51
N LEU A 285 -24.87 -64.65 52.74
CA LEU A 285 -25.66 -64.58 51.51
C LEU A 285 -24.76 -64.89 50.32
N THR A 286 -25.12 -65.92 49.55
CA THR A 286 -24.42 -66.28 48.32
C THR A 286 -25.31 -65.95 47.13
N LEU A 287 -24.75 -65.18 46.22
CA LEU A 287 -25.36 -64.71 44.99
C LEU A 287 -24.66 -65.41 43.83
N ALA A 288 -25.40 -66.20 43.06
CA ALA A 288 -24.87 -66.85 41.87
C ALA A 288 -25.45 -66.21 40.60
N VAL A 289 -24.56 -65.96 39.64
CA VAL A 289 -24.92 -65.57 38.28
C VAL A 289 -24.96 -66.85 37.44
N GLN A 290 -25.97 -67.04 36.59
CA GLN A 290 -26.15 -68.30 35.86
C GLN A 290 -24.90 -68.62 35.01
N GLY A 291 -24.23 -69.74 35.30
CA GLY A 291 -23.00 -70.16 34.61
C GLY A 291 -21.73 -69.35 34.93
N GLY A 292 -21.76 -68.47 35.94
CA GLY A 292 -20.66 -67.57 36.32
C GLY A 292 -20.10 -67.81 37.73
N GLU A 293 -19.31 -66.83 38.19
CA GLU A 293 -18.70 -66.81 39.54
C GLU A 293 -19.76 -66.55 40.63
N THR A 294 -19.51 -67.07 41.83
CA THR A 294 -20.34 -66.83 43.00
C THR A 294 -19.79 -65.66 43.83
N PHE A 295 -20.69 -64.77 44.26
CA PHE A 295 -20.35 -63.66 45.16
C PHE A 295 -20.91 -63.96 46.54
N THR A 296 -20.03 -63.88 47.53
CA THR A 296 -20.37 -64.19 48.92
C THR A 296 -20.30 -62.93 49.76
N VAL A 297 -21.43 -62.58 50.38
CA VAL A 297 -21.53 -61.45 51.31
C VAL A 297 -21.75 -62.00 52.71
N ASN A 298 -20.82 -61.70 53.62
CA ASN A 298 -20.98 -62.01 55.03
C ASN A 298 -21.84 -60.92 55.68
N LEU A 299 -22.99 -61.32 56.23
CA LEU A 299 -23.97 -60.43 56.85
C LEU A 299 -23.83 -60.38 58.38
N SER A 300 -22.76 -60.92 58.96
CA SER A 300 -22.57 -61.00 60.43
C SER A 300 -22.53 -59.62 61.11
N ASP A 301 -22.17 -58.57 60.38
CA ASP A 301 -22.15 -57.19 60.91
C ASP A 301 -23.47 -56.43 60.68
N LEU A 302 -24.42 -57.02 59.95
CA LEU A 302 -25.75 -56.44 59.76
C LEU A 302 -26.64 -56.84 60.93
N VAL A 303 -26.95 -55.87 61.78
CA VAL A 303 -27.87 -56.03 62.92
C VAL A 303 -29.24 -56.51 62.39
N PRO A 304 -29.74 -57.69 62.79
CA PRO A 304 -31.06 -58.14 62.38
C PRO A 304 -32.11 -57.23 63.00
N VAL A 305 -32.73 -56.38 62.18
CA VAL A 305 -33.93 -55.64 62.58
C VAL A 305 -35.08 -56.63 62.62
N VAL A 306 -35.33 -57.22 63.80
CA VAL A 306 -36.51 -58.05 64.01
C VAL A 306 -37.72 -57.11 64.12
N ALA A 307 -38.38 -56.87 62.99
CA ALA A 307 -39.68 -56.21 62.98
C ALA A 307 -40.72 -57.17 63.57
N SER A 308 -40.95 -57.09 64.88
CA SER A 308 -42.18 -57.62 65.48
C SER A 308 -43.25 -56.53 65.46
N SER A 309 -44.52 -56.93 65.43
CA SER A 309 -45.67 -56.06 65.16
C SER A 309 -45.88 -54.88 66.14
N GLN A 310 -45.01 -54.69 67.14
CA GLN A 310 -45.14 -53.61 68.12
C GLN A 310 -43.82 -52.96 68.59
N SER A 311 -42.64 -53.28 68.04
CA SER A 311 -41.41 -52.52 68.35
C SER A 311 -40.26 -52.73 67.36
N ILE A 312 -39.46 -51.69 67.12
CA ILE A 312 -38.11 -51.77 66.55
C ILE A 312 -37.13 -51.76 67.73
N ASN A 313 -36.41 -52.86 67.96
CA ASN A 313 -35.35 -52.93 68.98
C ASN A 313 -34.00 -53.15 68.28
N GLY A 314 -33.02 -52.29 68.58
CA GLY A 314 -31.59 -52.56 68.37
C GLY A 314 -30.96 -52.91 69.72
N ASP A 315 -30.10 -53.91 69.76
CA ASP A 315 -29.52 -54.45 71.01
C ASP A 315 -28.31 -53.67 71.55
N GLY A 316 -27.89 -52.60 70.86
CA GLY A 316 -27.18 -51.45 71.45
C GLY A 316 -25.97 -51.80 72.32
N THR A 317 -24.99 -52.52 71.79
CA THR A 317 -23.81 -52.98 72.56
C THR A 317 -22.75 -51.90 72.87
N ALA A 318 -23.04 -50.61 72.71
CA ALA A 318 -22.17 -49.53 73.23
C ALA A 318 -22.89 -48.25 73.71
N GLY A 319 -24.17 -48.31 74.02
CA GLY A 319 -24.91 -47.18 74.59
C GLY A 319 -26.29 -47.62 75.06
N ALA A 320 -26.69 -47.21 76.27
CA ALA A 320 -27.94 -47.67 76.90
C ALA A 320 -29.12 -47.58 75.90
N PRO A 321 -29.83 -48.69 75.64
CA PRO A 321 -30.83 -48.71 74.58
C PRO A 321 -32.00 -47.78 74.92
N LEU A 322 -32.24 -46.80 74.05
CA LEU A 322 -33.43 -45.96 74.08
C LEU A 322 -34.63 -46.82 73.63
N SER A 323 -35.34 -47.43 74.58
CA SER A 323 -36.61 -48.08 74.26
C SER A 323 -37.71 -47.04 74.13
N VAL A 324 -38.26 -46.86 72.92
CA VAL A 324 -39.50 -46.10 72.71
C VAL A 324 -40.67 -47.00 73.06
N ARG A 325 -41.24 -46.85 74.27
CA ARG A 325 -42.46 -47.56 74.68
C ARG A 325 -43.68 -46.72 74.33
N VAL A 326 -44.49 -47.20 73.40
CA VAL A 326 -45.80 -46.60 73.09
C VAL A 326 -46.83 -47.19 74.06
N LYS A 327 -47.50 -46.33 74.85
CA LYS A 327 -48.55 -46.77 75.79
C LYS A 327 -49.83 -47.06 74.99
N ALA A 328 -50.56 -48.12 75.33
CA ALA A 328 -51.83 -48.44 74.68
C ALA A 328 -52.79 -47.22 74.72
N GLY A 329 -53.17 -46.70 73.55
CA GLY A 329 -54.02 -45.52 73.38
C GLY A 329 -53.28 -44.18 73.15
N GLY A 330 -51.94 -44.15 73.24
CA GLY A 330 -51.13 -42.97 72.86
C GLY A 330 -50.80 -43.00 71.37
N GLY A 331 -51.49 -42.20 70.57
CA GLY A 331 -51.18 -42.06 69.14
C GLY A 331 -49.82 -41.38 68.95
N ILE A 332 -48.96 -42.00 68.16
CA ILE A 332 -47.82 -41.32 67.54
C ILE A 332 -48.36 -40.53 66.36
N THR A 333 -48.18 -39.21 66.33
CA THR A 333 -48.56 -38.37 65.19
C THR A 333 -47.29 -37.77 64.58
N ILE A 334 -47.15 -37.93 63.27
CA ILE A 334 -46.05 -37.35 62.49
C ILE A 334 -46.50 -35.94 62.10
N ALA A 335 -45.83 -34.91 62.60
CA ALA A 335 -45.99 -33.54 62.14
C ALA A 335 -45.08 -33.29 60.92
N SER A 336 -45.32 -32.21 60.18
CA SER A 336 -44.56 -31.86 58.97
C SER A 336 -43.08 -31.55 59.22
N ASP A 337 -42.65 -31.48 60.49
CA ASP A 337 -41.28 -31.25 60.96
C ASP A 337 -40.70 -32.42 61.77
N GLY A 338 -41.41 -33.55 61.89
CA GLY A 338 -40.91 -34.78 62.50
C GLY A 338 -41.75 -35.37 63.64
N LEU A 339 -41.18 -36.33 64.36
CA LEU A 339 -41.85 -37.13 65.38
C LEU A 339 -41.88 -36.38 66.73
N ALA A 340 -43.03 -35.84 67.12
CA ALA A 340 -43.22 -35.17 68.41
C ALA A 340 -44.09 -36.02 69.36
N LEU A 341 -43.64 -36.16 70.62
CA LEU A 341 -44.42 -36.76 71.70
C LEU A 341 -45.40 -35.71 72.26
N SER A 342 -46.67 -35.81 71.88
CA SER A 342 -47.72 -34.95 72.47
C SER A 342 -47.99 -35.38 73.92
N PRO A 343 -47.90 -34.47 74.93
CA PRO A 343 -48.29 -34.83 76.28
C PRO A 343 -49.82 -34.90 76.36
N GLY A 344 -50.34 -36.12 76.52
CA GLY A 344 -51.71 -36.34 76.95
C GLY A 344 -51.87 -35.84 78.39
N ALA A 345 -52.57 -34.72 78.58
CA ALA A 345 -52.97 -34.25 79.90
C ALA A 345 -54.50 -34.19 79.99
N ALA A 346 -55.01 -35.05 80.86
CA ALA A 346 -56.38 -35.13 81.32
C ALA A 346 -56.66 -34.03 82.38
N SER A 347 -57.92 -33.57 82.41
CA SER A 347 -58.64 -33.00 83.57
C SER A 347 -58.21 -31.62 84.11
N ALA A 348 -59.22 -30.79 84.40
CA ALA A 348 -59.11 -29.40 84.88
C ALA A 348 -58.49 -29.25 86.29
N PRO A 349 -57.97 -28.05 86.64
CA PRO A 349 -57.36 -27.79 87.96
C PRO A 349 -58.40 -27.64 89.08
N ASN A 350 -58.04 -28.04 90.30
CA ASN A 350 -58.83 -27.81 91.52
C ASN A 350 -58.90 -26.31 91.87
N THR A 351 -60.09 -25.83 92.28
CA THR A 351 -60.30 -24.48 92.82
C THR A 351 -59.85 -24.41 94.28
N SER A 352 -59.06 -23.40 94.65
CA SER A 352 -58.73 -23.11 96.04
C SER A 352 -59.88 -22.35 96.73
N SER A 353 -60.37 -22.86 97.86
CA SER A 353 -61.29 -22.15 98.75
C SER A 353 -60.53 -21.66 99.99
N GLY A 354 -60.22 -20.36 100.03
CA GLY A 354 -59.57 -19.69 101.17
C GLY A 354 -59.30 -18.21 100.86
N ASP A 355 -59.31 -17.36 101.88
CA ASP A 355 -59.22 -15.89 101.77
C ASP A 355 -57.78 -15.38 101.48
N GLU A 356 -56.87 -16.26 101.07
CA GLU A 356 -55.52 -15.90 100.64
C GLU A 356 -55.39 -16.14 99.13
N LEU A 357 -55.30 -15.06 98.35
CA LEU A 357 -55.11 -15.16 96.90
C LEU A 357 -53.62 -15.40 96.55
N PRO A 358 -53.30 -16.40 95.71
CA PRO A 358 -51.95 -16.67 95.24
C PRO A 358 -51.38 -15.48 94.44
N THR A 359 -50.21 -14.99 94.82
CA THR A 359 -49.47 -13.95 94.06
C THR A 359 -48.68 -14.52 92.88
N ALA A 360 -48.87 -15.80 92.55
CA ALA A 360 -48.18 -16.46 91.46
C ALA A 360 -49.02 -16.39 90.17
N ILE A 361 -48.59 -15.54 89.25
CA ILE A 361 -49.11 -15.52 87.88
C ILE A 361 -48.44 -16.67 87.13
N TYR A 362 -49.21 -17.70 86.78
CA TYR A 362 -48.73 -18.82 85.97
C TYR A 362 -49.01 -18.57 84.49
N GLY A 363 -47.94 -18.47 83.70
CA GLY A 363 -47.99 -18.39 82.24
C GLY A 363 -47.20 -17.19 81.68
N ALA A 364 -46.31 -17.45 80.72
CA ALA A 364 -45.57 -16.44 79.98
C ALA A 364 -46.49 -15.74 78.97
N ARG A 365 -47.25 -14.73 79.42
CA ARG A 365 -47.97 -13.80 78.52
C ARG A 365 -47.60 -12.35 78.82
N ASP A 366 -46.29 -12.10 78.94
CA ASP A 366 -45.70 -10.75 78.87
C ASP A 366 -46.14 -9.99 77.61
N ALA A 367 -46.61 -10.69 76.58
CA ALA A 367 -46.93 -10.15 75.26
C ALA A 367 -48.30 -9.46 75.11
N LEU A 368 -49.17 -9.41 76.14
CA LEU A 368 -50.51 -8.79 75.97
C LEU A 368 -50.85 -7.63 76.89
N LEU A 369 -50.20 -7.46 78.05
CA LEU A 369 -50.33 -6.25 78.88
C LEU A 369 -49.01 -5.77 79.50
N GLY A 370 -47.92 -6.55 79.49
CA GLY A 370 -46.64 -6.17 80.14
C GLY A 370 -46.70 -6.11 81.67
N LYS A 371 -45.57 -5.84 82.33
CA LYS A 371 -45.50 -5.64 83.80
C LYS A 371 -46.23 -4.32 84.16
N PRO A 372 -47.16 -4.31 85.14
CA PRO A 372 -47.86 -3.08 85.52
C PRO A 372 -46.90 -2.04 86.10
N ASP A 373 -47.16 -0.78 85.80
CA ASP A 373 -46.42 0.36 86.35
C ASP A 373 -46.64 0.50 87.86
N GLY A 374 -47.80 0.07 88.34
CA GLY A 374 -48.13 0.06 89.76
C GLY A 374 -49.45 -0.64 90.06
N TRP A 375 -49.86 -0.57 91.33
CA TRP A 375 -51.12 -1.12 91.81
C TRP A 375 -51.91 -0.06 92.56
N MET A 376 -53.13 0.21 92.13
CA MET A 376 -54.08 1.12 92.78
C MET A 376 -55.01 0.34 93.71
N SER A 377 -55.38 0.90 94.86
CA SER A 377 -56.37 0.28 95.76
C SER A 377 -57.72 0.95 95.58
N ILE A 378 -58.74 0.19 95.18
CA ILE A 378 -60.13 0.64 95.04
C ILE A 378 -61.00 -0.28 95.91
N ASN A 379 -61.69 0.29 96.90
CA ASN A 379 -62.58 -0.45 97.81
C ASN A 379 -61.92 -1.70 98.44
N GLY A 380 -60.65 -1.57 98.85
CA GLY A 380 -59.89 -2.65 99.49
C GLY A 380 -59.32 -3.71 98.53
N LYS A 381 -59.55 -3.61 97.22
CA LYS A 381 -58.96 -4.49 96.21
C LYS A 381 -57.85 -3.76 95.46
N ARG A 382 -56.70 -4.43 95.30
CA ARG A 382 -55.58 -3.91 94.50
C ARG A 382 -55.79 -4.27 93.03
N VAL A 383 -55.88 -3.25 92.18
CA VAL A 383 -56.04 -3.36 90.72
C VAL A 383 -54.75 -2.85 90.07
N PRO A 384 -54.12 -3.63 89.17
CA PRO A 384 -52.92 -3.18 88.47
C PRO A 384 -53.31 -2.11 87.44
N TYR A 385 -52.44 -1.11 87.24
CA TYR A 385 -52.61 -0.13 86.18
C TYR A 385 -51.34 -0.03 85.32
N TRP A 386 -51.56 0.40 84.08
CA TRP A 386 -50.56 0.66 83.06
C TRP A 386 -50.87 2.05 82.50
N ASN A 387 -49.86 2.91 82.38
CA ASN A 387 -50.01 4.26 81.81
C ASN A 387 -49.79 4.28 80.31
#